data_AF-A0A2I3TM64-F1
#
_entry.id   AF-A0A2I3TM64-F1
#
_cell.length_a   1.000
_cell.length_b   1.000
_cell.length_c   1.000
_cell.angle_alpha   90.00
_cell.angle_beta   90.00
_cell.angle_gamma   90.00
#
_symmetry.space_group_name_H-M   'P 1'
#
loop_
_entity.id
_entity.type
_entity.pdbx_description
1 polymer ?
#
loop_
_entity_poly.entity_id
_entity_poly.type
_entity_poly.pdbx_seq_one_letter_code
_entity_poly.pdbx_strand_id
1 'polypeptide(L)'
;MGLLLPLALCILVLCCRAMSPPQLALNPSALLSRGCSDSDVLAVAGFALRDINKDRKDGYVLRLNRVNDAQEYRQDGLGSLFYLTLDVLETDCHVLSKKAWQDCGMRIFFESFQKKRFT
;
A
#
# COMPACT_ATOMS: atom_id res chain seq x y z
N MET A 1 -1.64 -59.60 -34.38
CA MET A 1 -1.46 -58.14 -34.42
C MET A 1 -2.14 -57.42 -33.25
N GLY A 2 -2.10 -57.97 -32.02
CA GLY A 2 -2.84 -57.42 -30.87
C GLY A 2 -1.97 -56.88 -29.73
N LEU A 3 -0.67 -57.19 -29.71
CA LEU A 3 0.24 -56.82 -28.62
C LEU A 3 1.04 -55.53 -28.89
N LEU A 4 1.03 -55.05 -30.13
CA LEU A 4 1.77 -53.85 -30.55
C LEU A 4 1.08 -52.56 -30.07
N LEU A 5 -0.25 -52.56 -30.04
CA LEU A 5 -1.06 -51.43 -29.57
C LEU A 5 -0.87 -51.13 -28.07
N PRO A 6 -0.93 -52.13 -27.16
CA PRO A 6 -0.66 -51.86 -25.73
C PRO A 6 0.79 -51.47 -25.46
N LEU A 7 1.76 -52.04 -26.20
CA LEU A 7 3.17 -51.64 -26.08
C LEU A 7 3.40 -50.19 -26.50
N ALA A 8 2.77 -49.74 -27.59
CA ALA A 8 2.85 -48.36 -28.04
C ALA A 8 2.22 -47.37 -27.03
N LEU A 9 1.09 -47.76 -26.41
CA LEU A 9 0.44 -46.97 -25.37
C LEU A 9 1.29 -46.86 -24.11
N CYS A 10 1.97 -47.94 -23.69
CA CYS A 10 2.87 -47.91 -22.53
C CYS A 10 4.07 -46.97 -22.73
N ILE A 11 4.63 -46.90 -23.94
CA ILE A 11 5.73 -45.99 -24.27
C ILE A 11 5.28 -44.53 -24.21
N LEU A 12 4.09 -44.21 -24.72
CA LEU A 12 3.51 -42.86 -24.66
C LEU A 12 3.32 -42.38 -23.21
N VAL A 13 2.85 -43.26 -22.31
CA VAL A 13 2.69 -42.93 -20.88
C VAL A 13 4.04 -42.71 -20.19
N LEU A 14 5.07 -43.50 -20.52
CA LEU A 14 6.40 -43.39 -19.91
C LEU A 14 7.19 -42.17 -20.39
N CYS A 15 6.90 -41.68 -21.60
CA CYS A 15 7.50 -40.47 -22.19
C CYS A 15 6.82 -39.18 -21.76
N CYS A 16 5.64 -39.23 -21.14
CA CYS A 16 4.98 -38.07 -20.54
C CYS A 16 5.69 -37.65 -19.25
N ARG A 17 6.84 -37.00 -19.39
CA ARG A 17 7.38 -36.17 -18.31
C ARG A 17 6.47 -34.95 -18.20
N ALA A 18 5.77 -34.83 -17.07
CA ALA A 18 5.12 -33.60 -16.68
C ALA A 18 6.22 -32.55 -16.42
N MET A 19 6.68 -31.91 -17.49
CA MET A 19 7.42 -30.66 -17.36
C MET A 19 6.38 -29.65 -16.92
N SER A 20 6.41 -29.24 -15.65
CA SER A 20 5.71 -28.03 -15.25
C SER A 20 6.12 -26.93 -16.24
N PRO A 21 5.19 -26.05 -16.66
CA PRO A 21 5.59 -24.84 -17.36
C PRO A 21 6.72 -24.21 -16.55
N PRO A 22 7.80 -23.69 -17.18
CA PRO A 22 8.76 -22.89 -16.44
C PRO A 22 7.92 -21.88 -15.68
N GLN A 23 8.02 -21.91 -14.35
CA GLN A 23 7.36 -20.93 -13.51
C GLN A 23 7.87 -19.62 -14.08
N LEU A 24 7.01 -18.92 -14.81
CA LEU A 24 7.32 -17.59 -15.27
C LEU A 24 7.60 -16.88 -13.96
N ALA A 25 8.88 -16.61 -13.71
CA ALA A 25 9.29 -15.88 -12.55
C ALA A 25 8.58 -14.54 -12.72
N LEU A 26 7.39 -14.44 -12.13
CA LEU A 26 6.82 -13.19 -11.66
C LEU A 26 7.95 -12.67 -10.80
N ASN A 27 8.85 -11.88 -11.39
CA ASN A 27 9.78 -11.07 -10.63
C ASN A 27 8.88 -10.40 -9.61
N PRO A 28 8.99 -10.73 -8.31
CA PRO A 28 8.13 -10.11 -7.32
C PRO A 28 8.36 -8.62 -7.52
N SER A 29 7.33 -7.87 -7.93
CA SER A 29 7.52 -6.45 -8.19
C SER A 29 8.11 -5.88 -6.90
N ALA A 30 9.34 -5.38 -6.99
CA ALA A 30 10.11 -5.16 -5.78
C ALA A 30 9.39 -4.09 -4.96
N LEU A 31 9.22 -4.35 -3.66
CA LEU A 31 8.72 -3.35 -2.75
C LEU A 31 9.86 -2.37 -2.47
N LEU A 32 9.72 -1.15 -2.99
CA LEU A 32 10.75 -0.13 -3.02
C LEU A 32 10.62 0.77 -1.80
N SER A 33 11.67 0.86 -0.98
CA SER A 33 11.75 1.91 0.03
C SER A 33 11.89 3.27 -0.66
N ARG A 34 11.04 4.23 -0.29
CA ARG A 34 11.02 5.58 -0.87
C ARG A 34 11.50 6.60 0.17
N GLY A 35 12.01 7.73 -0.31
CA GLY A 35 12.41 8.81 0.58
C GLY A 35 11.19 9.43 1.24
N CYS A 36 11.19 9.52 2.57
CA CYS A 36 10.08 10.13 3.33
C CYS A 36 9.88 11.63 3.02
N SER A 37 10.87 12.27 2.40
CA SER A 37 10.84 13.68 1.97
C SER A 37 10.69 13.84 0.45
N ASP A 38 10.52 12.74 -0.30
CA ASP A 38 10.29 12.80 -1.74
C ASP A 38 8.96 13.53 -1.99
N SER A 39 8.92 14.43 -2.97
CA SER A 39 7.75 15.29 -3.21
C SER A 39 6.49 14.50 -3.58
N ASP A 40 6.66 13.41 -4.33
CA ASP A 40 5.59 12.48 -4.69
C ASP A 40 5.07 11.74 -3.46
N VAL A 41 5.94 11.25 -2.57
CA VAL A 41 5.57 10.61 -1.31
C VAL A 41 4.78 11.56 -0.41
N LEU A 42 5.22 12.81 -0.28
CA LEU A 42 4.50 13.83 0.49
C LEU A 42 3.12 14.15 -0.10
N ALA A 43 3.00 14.17 -1.43
CA ALA A 43 1.73 14.37 -2.11
C ALA A 43 0.76 13.21 -1.84
N VAL A 44 1.23 11.96 -1.97
CA VAL A 44 0.43 10.76 -1.67
C VAL A 44 0.01 10.72 -0.20
N ALA A 45 0.92 11.05 0.73
CA ALA A 45 0.59 11.19 2.16
C ALA A 45 -0.50 12.24 2.40
N GLY A 46 -0.47 13.36 1.67
CA GLY A 46 -1.51 14.39 1.72
C GLY A 46 -2.88 13.91 1.21
N PHE A 47 -2.91 13.09 0.17
CA PHE A 47 -4.15 12.45 -0.33
C PHE A 47 -4.68 11.43 0.69
N ALA A 48 -3.84 10.53 1.18
CA ALA A 48 -4.21 9.55 2.20
C ALA A 48 -4.79 10.23 3.44
N LEU A 49 -4.15 11.29 3.94
CA LEU A 49 -4.62 12.01 5.12
C LEU A 49 -5.97 12.73 4.89
N ARG A 50 -6.19 13.25 3.69
CA ARG A 50 -7.49 13.85 3.30
C ARG A 50 -8.60 12.81 3.38
N ASP A 51 -8.37 11.63 2.85
CA ASP A 51 -9.37 10.56 2.83
C ASP A 51 -9.63 10.00 4.23
N ILE A 52 -8.58 9.83 5.04
CA ILE A 52 -8.70 9.48 6.47
C ILE A 52 -9.59 10.50 7.20
N ASN A 53 -9.32 11.80 7.05
CA ASN A 53 -10.11 12.84 7.70
C ASN A 53 -11.55 12.90 7.21
N LYS A 54 -11.80 12.59 5.93
CA LYS A 54 -13.14 12.54 5.36
C LYS A 54 -13.95 11.37 5.93
N ASP A 55 -13.30 10.23 6.15
CA ASP A 55 -13.96 9.02 6.65
C ASP A 55 -14.22 9.05 8.17
N ARG A 56 -13.33 9.65 8.95
CA ARG A 56 -13.52 9.78 10.40
C ARG A 56 -14.84 10.46 10.77
N LYS A 57 -15.56 9.85 11.72
CA LYS A 57 -16.86 10.34 12.21
C LYS A 57 -16.79 11.10 13.54
N ASP A 58 -15.67 10.98 14.26
CA ASP A 58 -15.46 11.61 15.55
C ASP A 58 -14.01 12.12 15.75
N GLY A 59 -13.87 13.07 16.67
CA GLY A 59 -12.63 13.71 17.07
C GLY A 59 -12.22 14.88 16.17
N TYR A 60 -10.93 15.19 16.18
CA TYR A 60 -10.40 16.36 15.47
C TYR A 60 -9.74 16.00 14.15
N VAL A 61 -9.77 16.95 13.21
CA VAL A 61 -9.08 16.86 11.92
C VAL A 61 -7.59 16.69 12.17
N LEU A 62 -6.98 15.77 11.44
CA LEU A 62 -5.56 15.45 11.53
C LEU A 62 -4.75 16.23 10.53
N ARG A 63 -3.57 16.67 10.95
CA ARG A 63 -2.54 17.27 10.10
C ARG A 63 -1.32 16.38 10.06
N LEU A 64 -0.67 16.31 8.89
CA LEU A 64 0.56 15.57 8.71
C LEU A 64 1.68 16.25 9.51
N ASN A 65 2.36 15.50 10.37
CA ASN A 65 3.60 15.95 11.01
C ASN A 65 4.80 15.54 10.16
N ARG A 66 4.89 14.23 9.86
CA ARG A 66 5.91 13.67 8.98
C ARG A 66 5.49 12.31 8.44
N VAL A 67 6.09 11.92 7.32
CA VAL A 67 6.12 10.52 6.87
C VAL A 67 7.25 9.83 7.64
N ASN A 68 6.91 8.73 8.34
CA ASN A 68 7.85 7.97 9.16
C ASN A 68 8.42 6.76 8.40
N ASP A 69 7.64 6.17 7.49
CA ASP A 69 8.09 5.14 6.55
C ASP A 69 7.27 5.23 5.26
N ALA A 70 7.89 4.93 4.13
CA ALA A 70 7.24 4.91 2.83
C ALA A 70 7.79 3.77 1.97
N GLN A 71 6.87 2.93 1.51
CA GLN A 71 7.17 1.82 0.61
C GLN A 71 6.26 1.90 -0.60
N GLU A 72 6.81 1.61 -1.78
CA GLU A 72 6.08 1.64 -3.05
C GLU A 72 6.19 0.27 -3.71
N TYR A 73 5.04 -0.34 -3.96
CA TYR A 73 4.93 -1.51 -4.82
C TYR A 73 4.45 -1.06 -6.19
N ARG A 74 5.34 -1.11 -7.18
CA ARG A 74 5.01 -0.77 -8.58
C ARG A 74 4.35 -1.96 -9.25
N GLN A 75 3.13 -1.75 -9.73
CA GLN A 75 2.40 -2.74 -10.52
C GLN A 75 2.66 -2.45 -11.99
N ASP A 76 3.30 -3.39 -12.69
CA ASP A 76 3.70 -3.25 -14.10
C ASP A 76 2.54 -2.73 -14.97
N GLY A 77 2.59 -1.44 -15.32
CA GLY A 77 1.60 -0.75 -16.16
C GLY A 77 0.28 -0.36 -15.48
N LEU A 78 0.02 -0.77 -14.24
CA LEU A 78 -1.23 -0.48 -13.51
C LEU A 78 -1.10 0.68 -12.50
N GLY A 79 0.13 1.09 -12.19
CA GLY A 79 0.42 2.22 -11.29
C GLY A 79 1.22 1.79 -10.06
N SER A 80 1.07 2.54 -8.97
CA SER A 80 1.84 2.34 -7.74
C SER A 80 0.93 2.21 -6.53
N LEU A 81 1.21 1.21 -5.70
CA LEU A 81 0.62 1.05 -4.38
C LEU A 81 1.60 1.56 -3.33
N PHE A 82 1.16 2.50 -2.49
CA PHE A 82 1.99 3.04 -1.42
C PHE A 82 1.56 2.49 -0.06
N TYR A 83 2.52 1.98 0.71
CA TYR A 83 2.38 1.69 2.13
C TYR A 83 3.06 2.82 2.90
N LEU A 84 2.29 3.55 3.70
CA LEU A 84 2.76 4.77 4.37
C LEU A 84 2.55 4.66 5.87
N THR A 85 3.63 4.82 6.63
CA THR A 85 3.52 5.08 8.06
C THR A 85 3.54 6.60 8.29
N LEU A 86 2.42 7.17 8.73
CA LEU A 86 2.28 8.60 8.95
C LEU A 86 2.26 8.93 10.45
N ASP A 87 3.12 9.85 10.86
CA ASP A 87 2.99 10.50 12.16
C ASP A 87 2.11 11.76 11.97
N VAL A 88 1.04 11.90 12.76
CA VAL A 88 0.05 12.97 12.62
C VAL A 88 -0.22 13.67 13.95
N LEU A 89 -0.80 14.87 13.85
CA LEU A 89 -1.19 15.73 14.97
C LEU A 89 -2.67 16.10 14.85
N GLU A 90 -3.34 16.28 15.98
CA GLU A 90 -4.69 16.84 16.00
C GLU A 90 -4.67 18.36 15.82
N THR A 91 -5.69 18.86 15.14
CA THR A 91 -5.96 20.30 14.97
C THR A 91 -7.08 20.75 15.92
N ASP A 92 -7.42 22.04 15.86
CA ASP A 92 -8.56 22.61 16.58
C ASP A 92 -9.93 22.39 15.91
N CYS A 93 -9.95 21.92 14.67
CA CYS A 93 -11.17 21.62 13.94
C CYS A 93 -11.74 20.25 14.30
N HIS A 94 -13.03 20.17 14.60
CA HIS A 94 -13.75 18.90 14.66
C HIS A 94 -13.96 18.29 13.26
N VAL A 95 -13.91 16.97 13.09
CA VAL A 95 -14.08 16.30 11.78
C VAL A 95 -15.45 16.53 11.12
N LEU A 96 -16.46 16.91 11.91
CA LEU A 96 -17.79 17.27 11.41
C LEU A 96 -17.82 18.63 10.71
N SER A 97 -16.82 19.50 10.94
CA SER A 97 -16.71 20.79 10.23
C SER A 97 -16.44 20.62 8.74
N LYS A 98 -15.94 19.45 8.32
CA LYS A 98 -15.55 19.13 6.93
C LYS A 98 -14.52 20.09 6.32
N LYS A 99 -13.83 20.89 7.15
CA LYS A 99 -12.73 21.75 6.72
C LYS A 99 -11.53 20.92 6.29
N ALA A 100 -10.76 21.47 5.35
CA ALA A 100 -9.46 20.91 5.00
C ALA A 100 -8.47 21.13 6.15
N TRP A 101 -7.53 20.22 6.34
CA TRP A 101 -6.57 20.27 7.46
C TRP A 101 -5.63 21.47 7.39
N GLN A 102 -5.45 22.06 6.20
CA GLN A 102 -4.67 23.28 5.98
C GLN A 102 -5.33 24.52 6.59
N ASP A 103 -6.67 24.53 6.67
CA ASP A 103 -7.48 25.65 7.18
C ASP A 103 -7.71 25.55 8.70
N CYS A 104 -7.11 24.54 9.34
CA CYS A 104 -7.25 24.25 10.74
C CYS A 104 -6.00 24.64 11.51
N GLY A 105 -6.19 25.32 12.63
CA GLY A 105 -5.11 25.71 13.53
C GLY A 105 -4.50 24.49 14.20
N MET A 106 -3.23 24.61 14.57
CA MET A 106 -2.65 23.61 15.48
C MET A 106 -3.34 23.73 16.83
N ARG A 107 -3.71 22.59 17.40
CA ARG A 107 -4.30 22.56 18.73
C ARG A 107 -3.19 22.90 19.74
N ILE A 108 -3.19 24.13 20.25
CA ILE A 108 -2.27 24.54 21.33
C ILE A 108 -2.93 24.10 22.65
N PHE A 109 -2.62 22.90 23.13
CA PHE A 109 -3.00 22.51 24.48
C PHE A 109 -1.72 22.26 25.29
N PHE A 110 -1.66 22.85 26.49
CA PHE A 110 -0.69 22.52 27.53
C PHE A 110 -0.81 21.05 27.99
N GLU A 111 -1.86 20.35 27.56
CA GLU A 111 -2.03 18.91 27.73
C GLU A 111 -1.83 18.17 26.39
N SER A 112 -0.70 17.49 26.27
CA SER A 112 -0.42 16.40 25.34
C SER A 112 -0.73 16.66 23.85
N PHE A 113 0.30 17.00 23.07
CA PHE A 113 0.30 16.68 21.64
C PHE A 113 0.09 15.17 21.49
N GLN A 114 -1.14 14.75 21.17
CA GLN A 114 -1.47 13.36 20.92
C GLN A 114 -0.91 12.99 19.54
N LYS A 115 0.40 12.70 19.50
CA LYS A 115 1.07 12.20 18.32
C LYS A 115 0.51 10.82 18.02
N LYS A 116 -0.25 10.71 16.93
CA LYS A 116 -0.83 9.45 16.47
C LYS A 116 -0.02 8.92 15.31
N ARG A 117 0.05 7.59 15.21
CA ARG A 117 0.70 6.89 14.11
C ARG A 117 -0.33 6.09 13.36
N PHE A 118 -0.35 6.27 12.04
CA PHE A 118 -1.09 5.43 11.11
C PHE A 118 -0.08 4.60 10.33
N THR A 119 -0.41 3.33 10.09
CA THR A 119 0.40 2.35 9.33
C THR A 119 -0.47 1.73 8.26
#